data_AF-R7RP23-F1
#
_entry.id   AF-R7RP23-F1
#
_cell.length_a   1.000
_cell.length_b   1.000
_cell.length_c   1.000
_cell.angle_alpha   90.00
_cell.angle_beta   90.00
_cell.angle_gamma   90.00
#
_symmetry.space_group_name_H-M   'P 1'
#
loop_
_entity.id
_entity.type
_entity.pdbx_description
1 polymer ?
#
loop_
_entity_poly.entity_id
_entity_poly.type
_entity_poly.pdbx_seq_one_letter_code
_entity_poly.pdbx_strand_id
1 'polypeptide(L)' 'MTKTLKKIIEDKLYIDRDYITRFPSKTKDGKVSRTSILFIKNKDGNLIGLLTISLI' A
#
# COMPACT_ATOMS: atom_id res chain seq x y z
N MET A 1 4.13 6.24 -9.09
CA MET A 1 3.98 5.24 -8.01
C MET A 1 5.18 5.35 -7.08
N THR A 2 4.98 5.52 -5.77
CA THR A 2 6.11 5.62 -4.82
C THR A 2 6.90 4.30 -4.82
N LYS A 3 8.22 4.36 -4.71
CA LYS A 3 9.11 3.16 -4.73
C LYS A 3 8.63 2.08 -3.73
N THR A 4 8.04 2.51 -2.62
CA THR A 4 7.51 1.66 -1.55
C THR A 4 6.30 0.82 -2.00
N LEU A 5 5.33 1.40 -2.72
CA LEU A 5 4.16 0.64 -3.16
C LEU A 5 4.54 -0.42 -4.20
N LYS A 6 5.47 -0.08 -5.09
CA LYS A 6 6.02 -1.03 -6.07
C LYS A 6 6.66 -2.23 -5.37
N LYS A 7 7.50 -1.98 -4.36
CA LYS A 7 8.13 -3.05 -3.57
C LYS A 7 7.12 -3.92 -2.83
N ILE A 8 6.07 -3.33 -2.26
CA ILE A 8 4.98 -4.07 -1.58
C ILE A 8 4.29 -5.07 -2.53
N ILE A 9 4.11 -4.68 -3.80
CA ILE A 9 3.51 -5.54 -4.83
C ILE A 9 4.50 -6.63 -5.27
N GLU A 10 5.78 -6.27 -5.48
CA GLU A 10 6.85 -7.21 -5.86
C GLU A 10 7.07 -8.29 -4.79
N ASP A 11 7.05 -7.89 -3.51
CA ASP A 11 7.18 -8.77 -2.35
C ASP A 11 5.90 -9.58 -2.07
N LYS A 12 4.84 -9.37 -2.86
CA LYS A 12 3.53 -10.04 -2.75
C LYS A 12 2.93 -10.05 -1.34
N LEU A 13 3.14 -8.98 -0.58
CA LEU A 13 2.65 -8.89 0.81
C LEU A 13 1.13 -9.00 0.94
N TYR A 14 0.40 -8.81 -0.16
CA TYR A 14 -1.04 -9.01 -0.26
C TYR A 14 -1.46 -10.49 -0.17
N ILE A 15 -0.56 -11.46 -0.30
CA ILE A 15 -0.90 -12.89 -0.14
C ILE A 15 -1.30 -13.16 1.31
N ASP A 16 -0.43 -12.80 2.25
CA ASP A 16 -0.59 -13.12 3.67
C ASP A 16 -1.28 -12.02 4.48
N ARG A 17 -1.54 -10.86 3.86
CA ARG A 17 -2.10 -9.69 4.55
C ARG A 17 -3.25 -9.08 3.77
N ASP A 18 -4.21 -8.54 4.50
CA ASP A 18 -5.33 -7.79 3.91
C ASP A 18 -5.05 -6.28 3.89
N TYR A 19 -4.14 -5.80 4.74
CA TYR A 19 -3.78 -4.40 4.81
C TYR A 19 -2.35 -4.17 5.33
N ILE A 20 -1.84 -2.96 5.11
CA ILE A 20 -0.64 -2.41 5.72
C ILE A 20 -1.00 -1.06 6.33
N THR A 21 -0.70 -0.83 7.60
CA THR A 21 -0.99 0.44 8.27
C THR A 21 0.27 1.24 8.56
N ARG A 22 0.11 2.57 8.61
CA ARG A 22 1.08 3.53 9.16
C ARG A 22 2.49 3.45 8.55
N PHE A 23 2.66 3.04 7.30
CA PHE A 23 3.98 3.05 6.68
C PHE A 23 4.36 4.49 6.29
N PRO A 24 5.63 4.89 6.52
CA PRO A 24 6.08 6.23 6.21
C PRO A 24 6.15 6.44 4.70
N SER A 25 5.56 7.53 4.23
CA SER A 25 5.68 8.02 2.86
C SER A 25 6.15 9.47 2.87
N LYS A 26 6.65 9.94 1.72
CA LYS A 26 7.01 11.35 1.54
C LYS A 26 6.05 11.97 0.53
N THR A 27 5.46 13.09 0.92
CA THR A 27 4.72 13.96 0.00
C THR A 27 5.68 14.61 -1.00
N LYS A 28 5.15 15.19 -2.09
CA LYS A 28 5.97 15.92 -3.08
C LYS A 28 6.80 17.04 -2.44
N ASP A 29 6.25 17.66 -1.39
CA ASP A 29 6.88 18.80 -0.68
C ASP A 29 7.82 18.34 0.45
N GLY A 30 8.14 17.04 0.52
CA GLY A 30 9.12 16.50 1.48
C GLY A 30 8.58 16.21 2.88
N LYS A 31 7.32 16.58 3.18
CA LYS A 31 6.68 16.22 4.46
C LYS A 31 6.49 14.71 4.57
N VAL A 32 6.77 14.16 5.75
CA VAL A 32 6.49 12.76 6.08
C VAL A 32 4.99 12.61 6.25
N SER A 33 4.40 11.66 5.54
CA SER A 33 3.01 11.25 5.68
C SER A 33 2.95 9.81 6.17
N ARG A 34 1.86 9.48 6.88
CA ARG A 34 1.54 8.10 7.23
C ARG A 34 0.51 7.59 6.24
N THR A 35 0.90 6.58 5.47
CA THR A 35 0.01 5.94 4.52
C THR A 35 -0.40 4.56 5.03
N SER A 36 -1.64 4.18 4.74
CA SER A 36 -2.17 2.83 4.93
C SER A 36 -2.66 2.31 3.58
N ILE A 37 -2.53 1.01 3.35
CA ILE A 37 -2.97 0.29 2.15
C ILE A 37 -3.98 -0.77 2.58
N LEU A 38 -5.09 -0.87 1.85
CA LEU A 38 -5.99 -2.02 1.86
C LEU A 38 -5.85 -2.76 0.52
N PHE A 39 -5.61 -4.06 0.58
CA PHE A 39 -5.51 -4.92 -0.61
C PHE A 39 -6.91 -5.37 -1.03
N ILE A 40 -7.27 -5.09 -2.27
CA ILE A 40 -8.55 -5.52 -2.85
C ILE A 40 -8.28 -6.78 -3.67
N LYS A 41 -8.85 -7.90 -3.23
CA LYS A 41 -8.66 -9.22 -3.85
C LYS A 41 -9.98 -9.70 -4.49
N ASN A 42 -9.88 -10.47 -5.56
CA ASN A 42 -11.04 -11.16 -6.12
C ASN A 42 -11.37 -12.43 -5.30
N LYS A 43 -12.40 -13.18 -5.71
CA LYS A 43 -12.82 -14.43 -5.05
C LYS A 43 -11.75 -15.53 -5.06
N ASP A 44 -10.81 -15.48 -5.99
CA ASP A 44 -9.71 -16.44 -6.12
C ASP A 44 -8.46 -16.00 -5.33
N GLY A 45 -8.54 -14.89 -4.58
CA GLY A 45 -7.41 -14.34 -3.82
C GLY A 45 -6.43 -13.50 -4.65
N ASN A 46 -6.70 -13.28 -5.94
CA ASN A 46 -5.85 -12.47 -6.81
C ASN A 46 -6.02 -10.98 -6.50
N LEU A 47 -4.90 -10.25 -6.39
CA LEU A 47 -4.90 -8.79 -6.21
C LEU A 47 -5.47 -8.11 -7.46
N ILE A 48 -6.58 -7.39 -7.29
CA ILE A 48 -7.25 -6.63 -8.36
C ILE A 48 -7.18 -5.12 -8.14
N GLY A 49 -6.81 -4.68 -6.94
CA GLY A 49 -6.73 -3.27 -6.62
C GLY A 49 -6.12 -2.97 -5.26
N LEU A 50 -5.87 -1.70 -5.04
CA LEU A 50 -5.26 -1.16 -3.82
C LEU A 50 -6.01 0.12 -3.46
N LEU A 51 -6.46 0.24 -2.22
CA LEU A 51 -6.91 1.51 -1.67
C LEU A 51 -5.83 2.07 -0.77
N THR A 52 -5.41 3.30 -1.02
CA THR A 52 -4.39 3.98 -0.20
C THR A 52 -4.98 5.19 0.49
N ILE A 53 -4.77 5.30 1.79
CA ILE A 53 -5.19 6.45 2.60
C ILE A 53 -3.93 7.07 3.19
N SER A 54 -3.72 8.36 2.98
CA SER A 54 -2.55 9.08 3.48
C SER A 54 -2.98 10.22 4.40
N LEU A 55 -2.40 10.26 5.59
CA LEU A 55 -2.54 11.36 6.55
C LEU A 55 -1.23 12.16 6.55
N ILE A 56 -1.31 13.46 6.31
CA ILE A 56 -0.17 14.40 6.37
C ILE A 56 -0.11 14.99 7.77
#